data_AF-A0A3S0BF93-F1
#
_entry.id   AF-A0A3S0BF93-F1
#
_cell.length_a   1.000
_cell.length_b   1.000
_cell.length_c   1.000
_cell.angle_alpha   90.00
_cell.angle_beta   90.00
_cell.angle_gamma   90.00
#
_symmetry.space_group_name_H-M   'P 1'
#
loop_
_entity.id
_entity.type
_entity.pdbx_description
1 polymer ?
#
loop_
_entity_poly.entity_id
_entity_poly.type
_entity_poly.pdbx_seq_one_letter_code
_entity_poly.pdbx_strand_id
1 'polypeptide(L)'
;MKNIITLLLIASIAKGQRMNDDSKHFYAGLGISVGVSALLYDLTDNNKLSISIGFVSGVGAGVLKEYWWDKHLQRGTFSKEDLYTTMWGSLTSIPILISIRDFKKRKEINIDTNKYYNLNEK
;
A
#
# COMPACT_ATOMS: atom_id res chain seq x y z
N MET A 1 -10.01 -17.06 -15.45
CA MET A 1 -9.11 -16.28 -14.57
C MET A 1 -9.80 -15.10 -13.89
N LYS A 2 -10.53 -14.23 -14.61
CA LYS A 2 -11.30 -13.13 -14.00
C LYS A 2 -12.18 -13.58 -12.81
N ASN A 3 -12.97 -14.65 -12.98
CA ASN A 3 -13.94 -15.09 -11.97
C ASN A 3 -13.30 -15.64 -10.68
N ILE A 4 -12.09 -16.20 -10.75
CA ILE A 4 -11.36 -16.73 -9.57
C ILE A 4 -10.80 -15.58 -8.74
N ILE A 5 -10.29 -14.54 -9.40
CA ILE A 5 -9.78 -13.32 -8.75
C ILE A 5 -10.93 -12.59 -8.04
N THR A 6 -12.10 -12.50 -8.67
CA THR A 6 -13.29 -11.90 -8.06
C THR A 6 -13.77 -12.68 -6.83
N LEU A 7 -13.74 -14.01 -6.87
CA LEU A 7 -14.11 -14.86 -5.73
C LEU A 7 -13.13 -14.72 -4.55
N LEU A 8 -11.83 -14.62 -4.83
CA LEU A 8 -10.79 -14.37 -3.81
C LEU A 8 -10.91 -12.98 -3.18
N LEU A 9 -11.29 -11.97 -3.97
CA LEU A 9 -11.57 -10.61 -3.47
C LEU A 9 -12.78 -10.62 -2.53
N ILE A 10 -13.88 -11.29 -2.90
CA ILE A 10 -15.09 -11.39 -2.08
C ILE A 10 -14.82 -12.14 -0.76
N ALA A 11 -14.06 -13.25 -0.80
CA ALA A 11 -13.67 -14.00 0.40
C ALA A 11 -12.78 -13.19 1.35
N SER A 12 -11.88 -12.35 0.79
CA SER A 12 -11.03 -11.45 1.55
C SER A 12 -11.84 -10.33 2.23
N ILE A 13 -12.84 -9.79 1.55
CA ILE A 13 -13.76 -8.79 2.09
C ILE A 13 -14.58 -9.37 3.26
N ALA A 14 -15.07 -10.61 3.13
CA ALA A 14 -15.84 -11.29 4.18
C ALA A 14 -15.02 -11.56 5.47
N LYS A 15 -13.74 -11.94 5.34
CA LYS A 15 -12.83 -12.05 6.50
C LYS A 15 -12.50 -10.69 7.12
N GLY A 16 -12.34 -9.65 6.29
CA GLY A 16 -12.07 -8.29 6.73
C GLY A 16 -13.14 -7.71 7.65
N GLN A 17 -14.40 -8.13 7.53
CA GLN A 17 -15.49 -7.70 8.42
C GLN A 17 -15.37 -8.22 9.86
N ARG A 18 -14.61 -9.31 10.09
CA ARG A 18 -14.46 -9.98 11.39
C ARG A 18 -13.27 -9.47 12.23
N MET A 19 -12.45 -8.59 11.68
CA MET A 19 -11.37 -7.93 12.41
C MET A 19 -11.91 -6.75 13.24
N ASN A 20 -11.21 -6.40 14.31
CA ASN A 20 -11.46 -5.15 15.03
C ASN A 20 -11.36 -3.96 14.07
N ASP A 21 -12.20 -2.96 14.29
CA ASP A 21 -12.34 -1.82 13.37
C ASP A 21 -11.02 -1.06 13.20
N ASP A 22 -10.30 -0.82 14.30
CA ASP A 22 -8.96 -0.22 14.31
C ASP A 22 -8.00 -0.97 13.38
N SER A 23 -8.05 -2.30 13.39
CA SER A 23 -7.18 -3.12 12.54
C SER A 23 -7.54 -2.92 11.06
N LYS A 24 -8.83 -2.84 10.71
CA LYS A 24 -9.23 -2.58 9.32
C LYS A 24 -8.73 -1.22 8.84
N HIS A 25 -8.85 -0.19 9.68
CA HIS A 25 -8.37 1.16 9.41
C HIS A 25 -6.86 1.20 9.18
N PHE A 26 -6.11 0.52 10.05
CA PHE A 26 -4.66 0.37 9.91
C PHE A 26 -4.29 -0.31 8.58
N TYR A 27 -4.87 -1.47 8.28
CA TYR A 27 -4.54 -2.20 7.05
C TYR A 27 -5.06 -1.52 5.79
N ALA A 28 -6.15 -0.74 5.86
CA ALA A 28 -6.63 0.06 4.75
C ALA A 28 -5.62 1.15 4.38
N GLY A 29 -5.15 1.91 5.37
CA GLY A 29 -4.12 2.94 5.17
C GLY A 29 -2.81 2.35 4.62
N LEU A 30 -2.37 1.22 5.19
CA LEU A 30 -1.19 0.50 4.73
C LEU A 30 -1.37 -0.02 3.30
N GLY A 31 -2.49 -0.69 3.01
CA GLY A 31 -2.76 -1.32 1.72
C GLY A 31 -2.89 -0.30 0.58
N ILE A 32 -3.59 0.81 0.82
CA ILE A 32 -3.72 1.89 -0.16
C ILE A 32 -2.35 2.50 -0.42
N SER A 33 -1.58 2.80 0.64
CA SER A 33 -0.26 3.42 0.50
C SER A 33 0.72 2.53 -0.24
N VAL A 34 0.79 1.25 0.09
CA VAL A 34 1.65 0.26 -0.59
C VAL A 34 1.19 0.05 -2.04
N GLY A 35 -0.10 -0.14 -2.27
CA GLY A 35 -0.65 -0.44 -3.59
C GLY A 35 -0.47 0.72 -4.57
N VAL A 36 -0.83 1.94 -4.17
CA VAL A 36 -0.64 3.14 -5.00
C VAL A 36 0.85 3.37 -5.26
N SER A 37 1.69 3.24 -4.24
CA SER A 37 3.13 3.42 -4.37
C SER A 37 3.78 2.39 -5.30
N ALA A 38 3.35 1.13 -5.27
CA ALA A 38 3.84 0.10 -6.18
C ALA A 38 3.45 0.40 -7.63
N LEU A 39 2.16 0.71 -7.87
CA LEU A 39 1.67 1.05 -9.21
C LEU A 39 2.37 2.28 -9.80
N LEU A 40 2.56 3.32 -8.98
CA LEU A 40 3.23 4.54 -9.45
C LEU A 40 4.71 4.33 -9.70
N TYR A 41 5.35 3.45 -8.92
CA TYR A 41 6.74 3.11 -9.13
C TYR A 41 6.94 2.40 -10.47
N ASP A 42 6.10 1.43 -10.80
CA ASP A 42 6.15 0.73 -12.09
C ASP A 42 5.92 1.67 -13.29
N LEU A 43 5.23 2.80 -13.09
CA LEU A 43 4.97 3.78 -14.15
C LEU A 43 6.03 4.89 -14.26
N THR A 44 6.67 5.26 -13.14
CA THR A 44 7.53 6.47 -13.09
C THR A 44 8.99 6.18 -12.82
N ASP A 45 9.33 4.96 -12.38
CA ASP A 45 10.64 4.55 -11.86
C ASP A 45 11.19 5.45 -10.74
N ASN A 46 10.38 6.39 -10.23
CA ASN A 46 10.80 7.37 -9.24
C ASN A 46 10.42 6.90 -7.85
N ASN A 47 11.41 6.45 -7.09
CA ASN A 47 11.20 5.91 -5.76
C ASN A 47 10.59 6.92 -4.79
N LYS A 48 11.08 8.16 -4.80
CA LYS A 48 10.66 9.18 -3.84
C LYS A 48 9.23 9.63 -4.11
N LEU A 49 8.93 9.86 -5.40
CA LEU A 49 7.64 10.36 -5.85
C LEU A 49 6.53 9.31 -5.67
N SER A 50 6.84 8.04 -5.93
CA SER A 50 5.87 6.95 -5.70
C SER A 50 5.54 6.74 -4.22
N ILE A 51 6.54 6.79 -3.32
CA ILE A 51 6.30 6.66 -1.86
C ILE A 51 5.49 7.85 -1.34
N SER A 52 5.83 9.07 -1.76
CA SER A 52 5.10 10.26 -1.29
C SER A 52 3.66 10.26 -1.77
N ILE A 53 3.41 9.93 -3.04
CA ILE A 53 2.04 9.84 -3.58
C ILE A 53 1.27 8.69 -2.94
N GLY A 54 1.90 7.54 -2.70
CA GLY A 54 1.29 6.45 -1.96
C GLY A 54 0.85 6.86 -0.56
N PHE A 55 1.74 7.47 0.21
CA PHE A 55 1.44 7.98 1.56
C PHE A 55 0.31 9.01 1.56
N VAL A 56 0.39 10.02 0.68
CA VAL A 56 -0.63 11.07 0.56
C VAL A 56 -1.98 10.47 0.15
N SER A 57 -1.99 9.45 -0.72
CA SER A 57 -3.21 8.77 -1.13
C SER A 57 -3.83 7.97 0.03
N GLY A 58 -3.02 7.29 0.85
CA GLY A 58 -3.48 6.56 2.04
C GLY A 58 -4.08 7.49 3.10
N VAL A 59 -3.38 8.58 3.43
CA VAL A 59 -3.88 9.62 4.35
C VAL A 59 -5.12 10.29 3.79
N GLY A 60 -5.09 10.66 2.50
CA GLY A 60 -6.19 11.31 1.79
C GLY A 60 -7.45 10.45 1.76
N ALA A 61 -7.32 9.14 1.54
CA ALA A 61 -8.45 8.20 1.59
C ALA A 61 -9.09 8.14 2.99
N GLY A 62 -8.28 8.14 4.05
CA GLY A 62 -8.77 8.21 5.42
C GLY A 62 -9.53 9.51 5.72
N VAL A 63 -8.96 10.65 5.31
CA VAL A 63 -9.61 11.96 5.46
C VAL A 63 -10.91 12.03 4.65
N LEU A 64 -10.91 11.54 3.41
CA LEU A 64 -12.11 11.53 2.55
C LEU A 64 -13.24 10.68 3.15
N LYS A 65 -12.93 9.50 3.69
CA LYS A 65 -13.93 8.68 4.39
C LYS A 65 -14.47 9.42 5.62
N GLU A 66 -13.63 9.77 6.57
CA GLU A 66 -14.11 10.34 7.85
C GLU A 66 -14.73 11.74 7.66
N TYR A 67 -14.07 12.63 6.92
CA TYR A 67 -14.50 14.03 6.80
C TYR A 67 -15.62 14.22 5.78
N TRP A 68 -15.58 13.53 4.64
CA TRP A 68 -16.61 13.70 3.60
C TRP A 68 -17.73 12.67 3.78
N TRP A 69 -17.41 11.39 3.88
CA TRP A 69 -18.43 10.35 3.94
C TRP A 69 -19.17 10.31 5.28
N ASP A 70 -18.45 10.34 6.40
CA ASP A 70 -19.09 10.23 7.71
C ASP A 70 -19.62 11.58 8.20
N LYS A 71 -18.81 12.64 8.12
CA LYS A 71 -19.21 13.98 8.62
C LYS A 71 -20.08 14.80 7.66
N HIS A 72 -19.83 14.79 6.35
CA HIS A 72 -20.60 15.63 5.40
C HIS A 72 -21.87 14.93 4.88
N LEU A 73 -21.82 13.61 4.66
CA LEU A 73 -22.97 12.81 4.20
C LEU A 73 -23.78 12.17 5.35
N GLN A 74 -23.36 12.36 6.61
CA GLN A 74 -24.00 11.82 7.82
C GLN A 74 -24.26 10.30 7.77
N ARG A 75 -23.44 9.55 7.03
CA ARG A 75 -23.61 8.11 6.84
C ARG A 75 -22.87 7.25 7.86
N GLY A 76 -22.14 7.85 8.80
CA GLY A 76 -21.41 7.15 9.86
C GLY A 76 -21.06 8.06 11.03
N THR A 77 -20.44 7.47 12.05
CA THR A 77 -19.93 8.18 13.23
C THR A 77 -18.51 8.66 12.96
N PHE A 78 -18.32 9.98 12.87
CA PHE A 78 -16.99 10.57 12.71
C PHE A 78 -16.09 10.19 13.90
N SER A 79 -15.04 9.41 13.64
CA SER A 79 -14.09 8.98 14.66
C SER A 79 -12.70 9.48 14.33
N LYS A 80 -12.13 10.29 15.24
CA LYS A 80 -10.75 10.77 15.08
C LYS A 80 -9.75 9.62 15.22
N GLU A 81 -10.08 8.60 16.01
CA GLU A 81 -9.23 7.44 16.25
C GLU A 81 -9.06 6.60 14.98
N ASP A 82 -10.13 6.44 14.20
CA ASP A 82 -10.09 5.72 12.91
C ASP A 82 -9.25 6.45 11.88
N LEU A 83 -9.31 7.79 11.88
CA LEU A 83 -8.46 8.64 11.06
C LEU A 83 -6.98 8.46 11.44
N TYR A 84 -6.64 8.57 12.73
CA TYR A 84 -5.26 8.42 13.20
C TYR A 84 -4.72 7.02 12.91
N THR A 85 -5.55 5.99 13.07
CA THR A 85 -5.16 4.60 12.82
C THR A 85 -4.90 4.35 11.33
N THR A 86 -5.70 4.95 10.45
CA THR A 86 -5.48 4.93 8.99
C THR A 86 -4.21 5.69 8.60
N MET A 87 -3.96 6.85 9.21
CA MET A 87 -2.73 7.62 9.01
C MET A 87 -1.50 6.85 9.49
N TRP A 88 -1.59 6.17 10.62
CA TRP A 88 -0.52 5.36 11.18
C TRP A 88 -0.21 4.14 10.31
N GLY A 89 -1.24 3.47 9.78
CA GLY A 89 -1.09 2.43 8.75
C GLY A 89 -0.39 2.94 7.49
N SER A 90 -0.72 4.15 7.05
CA SER A 90 -0.08 4.79 5.91
C SER A 90 1.39 5.13 6.20
N LEU A 91 1.72 5.59 7.41
CA LEU A 91 3.09 5.94 7.81
C LEU A 91 3.98 4.71 7.95
N THR A 92 3.47 3.63 8.55
CA THR A 92 4.18 2.35 8.68
C THR A 92 4.46 1.68 7.33
N SER A 93 3.71 2.03 6.28
CA SER A 93 3.98 1.56 4.91
C SER A 93 5.30 2.06 4.32
N ILE A 94 5.79 3.24 4.75
CA ILE A 94 7.00 3.87 4.20
C ILE A 94 8.26 3.01 4.43
N PRO A 95 8.61 2.61 5.68
CA PRO A 95 9.78 1.76 5.90
C PRO A 95 9.65 0.37 5.24
N ILE A 96 8.43 -0.17 5.14
CA ILE A 96 8.16 -1.43 4.42
C ILE A 96 8.50 -1.28 2.93
N LEU A 97 8.02 -0.21 2.29
CA LEU A 97 8.27 0.07 0.88
C LEU A 97 9.76 0.28 0.59
N ILE A 98 10.46 1.03 1.45
CA ILE A 98 11.91 1.23 1.35
C ILE A 98 12.63 -0.13 1.43
N SER A 99 12.29 -0.96 2.40
CA SER A 99 12.92 -2.28 2.59
C SER A 99 12.72 -3.21 1.40
N ILE A 100 11.50 -3.27 0.86
CA ILE A 100 11.17 -4.08 -0.33
C ILE A 100 11.96 -3.60 -1.55
N ARG A 101 12.07 -2.28 -1.73
CA ARG A 101 12.77 -1.68 -2.87
C ARG A 101 14.27 -1.85 -2.79
N ASP A 102 14.85 -1.71 -1.61
CA ASP A 102 16.27 -1.98 -1.38
C ASP A 102 16.58 -3.46 -1.63
N PHE A 103 15.68 -4.37 -1.24
CA PHE A 103 15.82 -5.79 -1.54
C PHE A 103 15.76 -6.07 -3.05
N LYS A 104 14.81 -5.46 -3.77
CA LYS A 104 14.69 -5.61 -5.23
C LYS A 104 15.94 -5.10 -5.97
N LYS A 105 16.43 -3.91 -5.62
CA LYS A 105 17.65 -3.34 -6.20
C LYS A 105 18.88 -4.21 -5.97
N ARG A 106 19.06 -4.74 -4.75
CA ARG A 106 20.18 -5.66 -4.44
C ARG A 106 20.12 -6.93 -5.28
N LYS A 107 18.92 -7.46 -5.52
CA LYS A 107 18.72 -8.65 -6.34
C LYS A 107 19.07 -8.40 -7.82
N GLU A 108 18.65 -7.26 -8.37
CA GLU A 108 18.97 -6.86 -9.75
C GLU A 108 20.49 -6.72 -9.95
N ILE A 109 21.19 -6.02 -9.05
CA ILE A 109 22.65 -5.86 -9.08
C ILE A 109 23.37 -7.22 -9.05
N ASN A 110 22.91 -8.15 -8.21
CA ASN A 110 23.52 -9.48 -8.08
C ASN A 110 23.37 -10.30 -9.38
N ILE A 111 22.19 -10.24 -10.02
CA ILE A 111 21.93 -10.92 -11.30
C ILE A 111 22.82 -10.36 -12.41
N ASP A 112 22.93 -9.03 -12.51
CA ASP A 112 23.77 -8.39 -13.53
C ASP A 112 25.24 -8.75 -13.33
N THR A 113 25.73 -8.68 -12.10
CA THR A 113 27.12 -9.05 -11.76
C THR A 113 27.43 -10.49 -12.20
N ASN A 114 26.56 -11.46 -11.86
CA ASN A 114 26.74 -12.86 -12.29
C ASN A 114 26.70 -13.02 -13.81
N LYS A 115 25.90 -12.23 -14.53
CA LYS A 115 25.85 -12.25 -16.00
C LYS A 115 27.16 -11.75 -16.61
N TYR A 116 27.74 -10.68 -16.06
CA TYR A 116 29.05 -10.16 -16.50
C TYR A 116 30.17 -11.16 -16.26
N TYR A 117 30.22 -11.81 -15.08
CA TYR A 117 31.22 -12.86 -14.81
C TYR A 117 31.13 -14.02 -15.79
N ASN A 118 29.93 -14.54 -16.07
CA ASN A 118 29.73 -15.64 -17.03
C ASN A 118 30.06 -15.26 -18.49
N LEU A 119 30.05 -13.98 -18.85
CA LEU A 119 30.42 -13.51 -20.18
C LEU A 119 31.94 -13.38 -20.36
N ASN A 120 32.70 -13.11 -19.28
CA ASN A 120 34.15 -13.01 -19.32
C ASN A 120 34.89 -14.35 -19.19
N GLU A 121 34.18 -15.43 -18.82
CA GLU A 121 34.73 -16.80 -18.77
C GLU A 121 34.57 -17.58 -20.09
N LYS A 122 34.03 -16.96 -21.15
CA LYS A 122 33.95 -17.53 -22.51
C LYS A 122 34.95 -16.88 -23.45
#